data_AF-A0A820PNV5-F1
#
_entry.id   AF-A0A820PNV5-F1
#
_cell.length_a   1.000
_cell.length_b   1.000
_cell.length_c   1.000
_cell.angle_alpha   90.00
_cell.angle_beta   90.00
_cell.angle_gamma   90.00
#
_symmetry.space_group_name_H-M   'P 1'
#
loop_
_entity.id
_entity.type
_entity.pdbx_description
1 polymer ?
#
loop_
_entity_poly.entity_id
_entity_poly.type
_entity_poly.pdbx_seq_one_letter_code
_entity_poly.pdbx_strand_id
1 'polypeptide(L)'
;MSNSPKRLEIRLKEREDEYICYKQFSVLVGTFNVNNRQAPTNILLEQWLYQVTDNDEETKEKYIPDIIAVGFQEIDTSGGAYIYDDKKKEDEWEHLVQKTITSCYG
;
A
#
# COMPACT_ATOMS: atom_id res chain seq x y z
N MET A 1 -44.09 15.94 13.02
CA MET A 1 -42.64 16.28 13.03
C MET A 1 -41.90 15.18 12.28
N SER A 2 -41.43 15.45 11.06
CA SER A 2 -40.73 14.47 10.22
C SER A 2 -39.29 14.28 10.72
N ASN A 3 -39.03 13.19 11.43
CA ASN A 3 -37.68 12.73 11.75
C ASN A 3 -37.07 12.12 10.48
N SER A 4 -36.43 12.97 9.68
CA SER A 4 -35.67 12.52 8.50
C SER A 4 -34.29 12.02 8.98
N PRO A 5 -33.86 10.80 8.59
CA PRO A 5 -32.59 10.17 9.01
C PRO A 5 -31.37 11.10 8.88
N LYS A 6 -31.35 11.93 7.84
CA LYS A 6 -30.32 12.94 7.58
C LYS A 6 -30.05 13.90 8.74
N ARG A 7 -31.05 14.21 9.57
CA ARG A 7 -30.86 15.13 10.72
C ARG A 7 -30.04 14.47 11.84
N LEU A 8 -30.12 13.15 11.98
CA LEU A 8 -29.35 12.41 12.98
C LEU A 8 -27.90 12.26 12.54
N GLU A 9 -27.67 11.95 11.27
CA GLU A 9 -26.31 11.86 10.70
C GLU A 9 -25.52 13.16 10.88
N ILE A 10 -26.16 14.31 10.60
CA ILE A 10 -25.54 15.62 10.79
C ILE A 10 -25.19 15.86 12.26
N ARG A 11 -26.14 15.61 13.17
CA ARG A 11 -25.94 15.81 14.61
C ARG A 11 -24.88 14.89 15.21
N LEU A 12 -24.76 13.66 14.70
CA LEU A 12 -23.70 12.76 15.10
C LEU A 12 -22.36 13.32 14.64
N LYS A 13 -22.25 13.71 13.36
CA LYS A 13 -21.01 14.26 12.81
C LYS A 13 -20.52 15.53 13.53
N GLU A 14 -21.42 16.40 13.98
CA GLU A 14 -21.07 17.58 14.78
C GLU A 14 -20.46 17.25 16.16
N ARG A 15 -20.66 16.01 16.65
CA ARG A 15 -20.19 15.53 17.96
C ARG A 15 -19.12 14.45 17.83
N GLU A 16 -18.47 14.36 16.67
CA GLU A 16 -17.48 13.33 16.32
C GLU A 16 -16.38 13.20 17.39
N ASP A 17 -15.90 14.32 17.93
CA ASP A 17 -14.87 14.38 18.96
C ASP A 17 -15.26 13.71 20.30
N GLU A 18 -16.56 13.46 20.54
CA GLU A 18 -17.03 12.76 21.74
C GLU A 18 -16.87 11.25 21.65
N TYR A 19 -16.69 10.69 20.44
CA TYR A 19 -16.66 9.25 20.21
C TYR A 19 -15.61 8.80 19.18
N ILE A 20 -14.81 9.70 18.63
CA ILE A 20 -13.69 9.41 17.71
C ILE A 20 -12.37 9.90 18.29
N CYS A 21 -11.32 9.11 18.09
CA CYS A 21 -9.94 9.49 18.36
C CYS A 21 -9.15 9.52 17.05
N TYR A 22 -8.39 10.59 16.83
CA TYR A 22 -7.52 10.72 15.67
C TYR A 22 -6.13 10.20 15.99
N LYS A 23 -5.62 9.32 15.14
CA LYS A 23 -4.24 8.83 15.17
C LYS A 23 -3.58 9.13 13.82
N GLN A 24 -2.34 9.59 13.85
CA GLN A 24 -1.53 9.72 12.64
C GLN A 24 -1.05 8.33 12.19
N PHE A 25 -1.12 8.10 10.88
CA PHE A 25 -0.59 6.90 10.25
C PHE A 25 0.35 7.31 9.12
N SER A 26 1.43 6.54 9.00
CA SER A 26 2.42 6.67 7.96
C SER A 26 2.07 5.76 6.78
N VAL A 27 2.06 6.32 5.57
CA VAL A 27 1.71 5.58 4.35
C VAL A 27 2.85 5.70 3.34
N LEU A 28 3.44 4.56 2.96
CA LEU A 28 4.37 4.47 1.86
C LEU A 28 3.58 4.13 0.59
N VAL A 29 3.72 4.96 -0.46
CA VAL A 29 3.06 4.76 -1.74
C VAL A 29 4.10 4.58 -2.83
N GLY A 30 4.06 3.45 -3.53
CA GLY A 30 4.97 3.14 -4.63
C GLY A 30 4.21 2.84 -5.92
N THR A 31 4.78 3.25 -7.05
CA THR A 31 4.32 2.77 -8.35
C THR A 31 5.45 2.29 -9.24
N PHE A 32 5.22 1.24 -10.04
CA PHE A 32 6.23 0.70 -10.94
C PHE A 32 5.59 0.09 -12.21
N ASN A 33 5.97 0.61 -13.37
CA ASN A 33 5.69 -0.03 -14.64
C ASN A 33 6.69 -1.17 -14.87
N VAL A 34 6.21 -2.42 -14.88
CA VAL A 34 7.07 -3.61 -14.96
C VAL A 34 7.30 -4.08 -16.40
N ASN A 35 6.68 -3.43 -17.39
CA ASN A 35 6.85 -3.69 -18.83
C ASN A 35 6.79 -5.20 -19.16
N ASN A 36 5.71 -5.84 -18.73
CA ASN A 36 5.37 -7.25 -18.94
C ASN A 36 6.40 -8.27 -18.38
N ARG A 37 7.32 -7.83 -17.52
CA ARG A 37 8.36 -8.69 -16.93
C ARG A 37 7.81 -9.56 -15.81
N GLN A 38 8.35 -10.78 -15.72
CA GLN A 38 8.15 -11.65 -14.56
C GLN A 38 8.87 -11.08 -13.32
N ALA A 39 8.32 -11.35 -12.15
CA ALA A 39 8.95 -10.95 -10.91
C ALA A 39 10.29 -11.70 -10.74
N PRO A 40 11.39 -11.01 -10.39
CA PRO A 40 12.65 -11.69 -10.12
C PRO A 40 12.56 -12.58 -8.87
N THR A 41 13.13 -13.78 -8.93
CA THR A 41 13.10 -14.75 -7.82
C THR A 41 14.21 -14.55 -6.79
N ASN A 42 15.34 -13.99 -7.22
CA ASN A 42 16.58 -13.90 -6.43
C ASN A 42 16.92 -12.46 -5.98
N ILE A 43 16.04 -11.50 -6.23
CA ILE A 43 16.26 -10.08 -5.93
C ILE A 43 15.06 -9.59 -5.12
N LEU A 44 15.31 -8.70 -4.14
CA LEU A 44 14.29 -8.00 -3.38
C LEU A 44 14.19 -6.54 -3.82
N LEU A 45 13.06 -5.90 -3.55
CA LEU A 45 12.80 -4.51 -3.93
C LEU A 45 13.20 -3.52 -2.83
N GLU A 46 14.21 -3.85 -2.03
CA GLU A 46 14.58 -3.09 -0.82
C GLU A 46 14.98 -1.65 -1.17
N GLN A 47 15.76 -1.44 -2.23
CA GLN A 47 16.11 -0.08 -2.70
C GLN A 47 14.91 0.80 -3.05
N TRP A 48 13.75 0.20 -3.29
CA TRP A 48 12.52 0.91 -3.62
C TRP A 48 11.55 1.01 -2.44
N LEU A 49 11.34 -0.10 -1.72
CA LEU A 49 10.32 -0.21 -0.67
C LEU A 49 10.87 -0.04 0.75
N TYR A 50 12.19 -0.08 0.93
CA TYR A 50 12.86 0.26 2.19
C TYR A 50 13.32 1.70 2.13
N GLN A 51 12.70 2.55 2.95
CA GLN A 51 13.09 3.95 3.09
C GLN A 51 13.84 4.11 4.41
N VAL A 52 15.11 4.52 4.32
CA VAL A 52 15.81 5.13 5.46
C VAL A 52 15.58 6.63 5.31
N THR A 53 14.86 7.24 6.24
CA THR A 53 14.69 8.70 6.21
C THR A 53 15.99 9.37 6.65
N ASP A 54 16.52 10.28 5.82
CA ASP A 54 17.73 11.08 6.10
C ASP A 54 17.61 12.02 7.31
N ASN A 55 16.41 12.14 7.89
CA ASN A 55 16.11 13.10 8.95
C ASN A 55 16.70 12.75 10.32
N ASP A 56 17.52 11.70 10.42
CA ASP A 56 18.21 11.35 11.65
C ASP A 56 19.51 10.55 11.39
N GLU A 57 20.51 11.22 10.79
CA GLU A 57 21.90 10.74 10.87
C GLU A 57 22.37 10.56 12.33
N GLU A 58 21.70 11.22 13.28
CA GLU A 58 21.99 11.16 14.72
C GLU A 58 21.27 10.01 15.46
N THR A 59 20.03 9.63 15.07
CA THR A 59 19.27 8.60 15.81
C THR A 59 19.15 7.25 15.10
N LYS A 60 19.43 7.15 13.80
CA LYS A 60 19.26 5.90 13.01
C LYS A 60 17.90 5.22 13.25
N GLU A 61 16.84 5.98 13.54
CA GLU A 61 15.55 5.37 13.80
C GLU A 61 14.98 4.80 12.49
N LYS A 62 14.70 3.50 12.55
CA LYS A 62 14.08 2.74 11.45
C LYS A 62 12.65 3.27 11.26
N TYR A 63 12.40 4.03 10.21
CA TYR A 63 11.05 4.41 9.81
C TYR A 63 10.29 3.18 9.33
N ILE A 64 9.18 2.83 10.01
CA ILE A 64 8.33 1.69 9.66
C ILE A 64 6.96 2.25 9.25
N PRO A 65 6.56 2.16 7.97
CA PRO A 65 5.26 2.64 7.53
C PRO A 65 4.13 1.76 8.09
N ASP A 66 3.05 2.37 8.56
CA ASP A 66 1.85 1.66 9.02
C ASP A 66 1.10 0.99 7.84
N ILE A 67 1.11 1.64 6.67
CA ILE A 67 0.47 1.16 5.44
C ILE A 67 1.47 1.27 4.28
N ILE A 68 1.53 0.21 3.46
CA ILE A 68 2.28 0.20 2.20
C ILE A 68 1.27 -0.04 1.07
N ALA A 69 1.19 0.90 0.13
CA ALA A 69 0.35 0.81 -1.06
C ALA A 69 1.23 0.79 -2.32
N VAL A 70 1.16 -0.29 -3.08
CA VAL A 70 1.96 -0.47 -4.30
C VAL A 70 1.04 -0.66 -5.50
N GLY A 71 1.29 0.11 -6.57
CA GLY A 71 0.57 0.00 -7.84
C GLY A 71 1.50 -0.36 -9.00
N PHE A 72 1.23 -1.49 -9.66
CA PHE A 72 1.95 -1.92 -10.86
C PHE A 72 1.20 -1.56 -12.14
N GLN A 73 1.95 -1.27 -13.21
CA GLN A 73 1.42 -1.14 -14.58
C GLN A 73 2.09 -2.13 -15.53
N GLU A 74 1.38 -2.47 -16.61
CA GLU A 74 1.87 -3.38 -17.66
C GLU A 74 2.32 -4.74 -17.11
N ILE A 75 1.64 -5.27 -16.08
CA ILE A 75 2.03 -6.55 -15.47
C ILE A 75 1.89 -7.73 -16.44
N ASP A 76 0.79 -7.73 -17.19
CA ASP A 76 0.58 -8.58 -18.33
C ASP A 76 0.00 -7.75 -19.50
N THR A 77 0.76 -7.69 -20.59
CA THR A 77 0.34 -7.00 -21.83
C THR A 77 0.00 -8.00 -22.94
N SER A 78 -0.09 -9.29 -22.63
CA SER A 78 -0.48 -10.31 -23.60
C SER A 78 -1.97 -10.20 -23.92
N GLY A 79 -2.33 -10.43 -25.18
CA GLY A 79 -3.74 -10.48 -25.58
C GLY A 79 -4.54 -11.57 -24.86
N GLY A 80 -3.84 -12.57 -24.30
CA GLY A 80 -4.42 -13.64 -23.49
C GLY A 80 -4.84 -13.18 -22.09
N ALA A 81 -4.10 -12.30 -21.43
CA ALA A 81 -4.45 -11.79 -20.10
C ALA A 81 -5.70 -10.89 -20.10
N TYR A 82 -6.05 -10.30 -21.26
CA TYR A 82 -7.32 -9.61 -21.43
C TYR A 82 -8.52 -10.57 -21.55
N ILE A 83 -8.29 -11.81 -21.99
CA ILE A 83 -9.34 -12.79 -22.34
C ILE A 83 -9.46 -13.89 -21.27
N TYR A 84 -8.34 -14.23 -20.63
CA TYR A 84 -8.21 -15.25 -19.60
C TYR A 84 -7.66 -14.61 -18.33
N ASP A 85 -8.33 -14.83 -17.19
CA ASP A 85 -7.93 -14.37 -15.86
C ASP A 85 -6.70 -15.16 -15.34
N ASP A 86 -5.60 -15.12 -16.09
CA ASP A 86 -4.33 -15.75 -15.70
C ASP A 86 -3.53 -14.78 -14.83
N LYS A 87 -3.71 -14.90 -13.51
CA LYS A 87 -3.10 -14.03 -12.50
C LYS A 87 -1.66 -14.39 -12.12
N LYS A 88 -1.04 -15.33 -12.83
CA LYS A 88 0.27 -15.85 -12.43
C LYS A 88 1.33 -14.76 -12.21
N LYS A 89 1.40 -13.75 -13.09
CA LYS A 89 2.35 -12.64 -12.93
C LYS A 89 1.99 -11.72 -11.78
N GLU A 90 0.70 -11.50 -11.52
CA GLU A 90 0.22 -10.71 -10.39
C GLU A 90 0.65 -11.37 -9.08
N ASP A 91 0.40 -12.68 -8.94
CA ASP A 91 0.78 -13.47 -7.77
C ASP A 91 2.31 -13.45 -7.54
N GLU A 92 3.10 -13.55 -8.61
CA GLU A 92 4.57 -13.49 -8.54
C GLU A 92 5.07 -12.12 -8.02
N TRP A 93 4.51 -11.02 -8.51
CA TRP A 93 4.87 -9.67 -8.06
C TRP A 93 4.37 -9.39 -6.63
N GLU A 94 3.17 -9.84 -6.28
CA GLU A 94 2.63 -9.74 -4.91
C GLU A 94 3.53 -10.49 -3.93
N HIS A 95 3.91 -11.73 -4.25
CA HIS A 95 4.80 -12.53 -3.43
C HIS A 95 6.16 -11.86 -3.22
N LEU A 96 6.73 -11.25 -4.27
CA LEU A 96 7.98 -10.52 -4.19
C LEU A 96 7.88 -9.29 -3.27
N VAL A 97 6.79 -8.52 -3.38
CA VAL A 97 6.54 -7.37 -2.50
C VAL A 97 6.41 -7.83 -1.05
N GLN A 98 5.62 -8.88 -0.80
CA GLN A 98 5.45 -9.42 0.55
C GLN A 98 6.78 -9.88 1.16
N LYS A 99 7.60 -10.62 0.39
CA LYS A 99 8.93 -11.05 0.83
C LYS A 99 9.86 -9.87 1.12
N THR A 100 9.81 -8.82 0.29
CA THR A 100 10.60 -7.60 0.49
C THR A 100 10.18 -6.90 1.78
N ILE A 101 8.87 -6.70 2.00
CA ILE A 101 8.34 -6.04 3.20
C ILE A 101 8.72 -6.83 4.45
N THR A 102 8.57 -8.16 4.45
CA THR A 102 8.97 -9.00 5.58
C THR A 102 10.48 -8.94 5.85
N SER A 103 11.32 -8.91 4.81
CA SER A 103 12.78 -8.75 4.96
C SER A 103 13.15 -7.39 5.59
N CYS A 104 12.49 -6.32 5.14
CA CYS A 104 12.82 -4.95 5.54
C CYS A 104 12.26 -4.57 6.91
N TYR A 105 11.02 -4.98 7.21
CA TYR A 105 10.23 -4.47 8.34
C TYR A 105 9.78 -5.56 9.33
N GLY A 106 9.95 -6.85 9.02
CA GLY A 106 9.75 -7.97 9.95
C GLY A 106 10.93 -8.16 10.91
#